data_AF-A0A135UXZ0-F1
#
_entry.id   AF-A0A135UXZ0-F1
#
_cell.length_a   1.000
_cell.length_b   1.000
_cell.length_c   1.000
_cell.angle_alpha   90.00
_cell.angle_beta   90.00
_cell.angle_gamma   90.00
#
_symmetry.space_group_name_H-M   'P 1'
#
loop_
_entity.id
_entity.type
_entity.pdbx_description
1 polymer ?
#
loop_
_entity_poly.entity_id
_entity_poly.type
_entity_poly.pdbx_seq_one_letter_code
_entity_poly.pdbx_strand_id
1 'polypeptide(L)'
;MPICIECRHPVKTLWTKYSNADDKSSGHNIRLTVCRNCGHFCDKYVEHDFVVLFIDLVLIKPQVYRHLLHNTLMKDDDRFDSSIIRLGILLLLFDVYLTWARIEKQTVPISARGEGANLGSLAQQSIVSQYFFFLILCALSTFAFHMSIRFLTSSKFSPLNFFNILPRYSRPNSVSTALLVSSSTKLFPILMVIWQYDVPAAARSLGWAVVANNVEALRILLDCGYGVATLLATLGALARWTVGRSVLWAAGLDGVDSIGETSIAADGKALWALLMYVREWASDLAAG
;
A
#
# COMPACT_ATOMS: atom_id res chain seq x y z
N MET A 1 7.90 -16.50 17.20
CA MET A 1 6.94 -16.58 18.34
C MET A 1 5.80 -15.62 18.07
N PRO A 2 4.52 -16.02 18.24
CA PRO A 2 3.38 -15.16 17.99
C PRO A 2 3.21 -14.08 19.07
N ILE A 3 2.47 -13.04 18.74
CA ILE A 3 2.20 -11.90 19.63
C ILE A 3 0.69 -11.70 19.83
N CYS A 4 0.32 -11.07 20.94
CA CYS A 4 -1.04 -10.61 21.14
C CYS A 4 -1.36 -9.43 20.20
N ILE A 5 -2.47 -9.52 19.46
CA ILE A 5 -2.88 -8.46 18.51
C ILE A 5 -3.31 -7.17 19.22
N GLU A 6 -3.65 -7.20 20.51
CA GLU A 6 -4.07 -6.02 21.27
C GLU A 6 -2.89 -5.30 21.93
N CYS A 7 -2.08 -6.02 22.71
CA CYS A 7 -1.00 -5.42 23.52
C CYS A 7 0.43 -5.75 23.06
N ARG A 8 0.61 -6.51 21.96
CA ARG A 8 1.91 -6.96 21.42
C ARG A 8 2.74 -7.84 22.36
N HIS A 9 2.21 -8.24 23.51
CA HIS A 9 2.92 -9.14 24.42
C HIS A 9 3.17 -10.49 23.72
N PRO A 10 4.39 -11.05 23.77
CA PRO A 10 4.71 -12.34 23.15
C PRO A 10 3.94 -13.47 23.86
N VAL A 11 3.41 -14.40 23.08
CA VAL A 11 2.61 -15.53 23.58
C VAL A 11 3.17 -16.83 23.04
N LYS A 12 3.10 -17.91 23.83
CA LYS A 12 3.58 -19.24 23.41
C LYS A 12 2.67 -19.87 22.36
N THR A 13 1.36 -19.82 22.58
CA THR A 13 0.34 -20.41 21.71
C THR A 13 -0.83 -19.44 21.58
N LEU A 14 -1.34 -19.23 20.36
CA LEU A 14 -2.50 -18.37 20.11
C LEU A 14 -3.82 -19.10 20.38
N TRP A 15 -3.85 -20.40 20.15
CA TRP A 15 -5.03 -21.24 20.30
C TRP A 15 -4.61 -22.68 20.65
N THR A 16 -5.55 -23.44 21.20
CA THR A 16 -5.41 -24.87 21.48
C THR A 16 -6.49 -25.63 20.74
N LYS A 17 -6.10 -26.69 20.01
CA LYS A 17 -7.04 -27.63 19.39
C LYS A 17 -7.46 -28.68 20.41
N TYR A 18 -8.76 -28.93 20.55
CA TYR A 18 -9.26 -30.11 21.25
C TYR A 18 -9.55 -31.20 20.21
N SER A 19 -8.96 -32.38 20.40
CA SER A 19 -8.91 -33.48 19.42
C SER A 19 -10.19 -34.30 19.28
N ASN A 20 -11.20 -34.10 20.13
CA ASN A 20 -12.27 -35.09 20.32
C ASN A 20 -13.61 -34.67 19.69
N ALA A 21 -13.61 -34.27 18.42
CA ALA A 21 -14.82 -34.17 17.61
C ALA A 21 -14.45 -34.36 16.13
N ASP A 22 -14.25 -35.62 15.73
CA ASP A 22 -14.10 -36.06 14.34
C ASP A 22 -15.43 -36.07 13.57
N ASP A 23 -16.44 -35.32 14.03
CA ASP A 23 -17.65 -35.08 13.26
C ASP A 23 -17.36 -33.95 12.26
N LYS A 24 -17.27 -34.33 10.97
CA LYS A 24 -17.14 -33.43 9.80
C LYS A 24 -18.22 -32.33 9.72
N SER A 25 -19.23 -32.36 10.59
CA SER A 25 -20.32 -31.38 10.68
C SER A 25 -20.11 -30.31 11.76
N SER A 26 -19.25 -30.53 12.76
CA SER A 26 -18.94 -29.56 13.80
C SER A 26 -17.56 -28.96 13.56
N GLY A 27 -17.52 -27.66 13.24
CA GLY A 27 -16.29 -26.93 12.91
C GLY A 27 -15.15 -27.16 13.90
N HIS A 28 -13.92 -26.94 13.43
CA HIS A 28 -12.70 -27.10 14.23
C HIS A 28 -12.85 -26.49 15.63
N ASN A 29 -12.93 -27.34 16.66
CA ASN A 29 -13.05 -26.90 18.06
C ASN A 29 -11.70 -26.35 18.55
N ILE A 30 -11.43 -25.11 18.15
CA ILE A 30 -10.27 -24.34 18.60
C ILE A 30 -10.72 -23.40 19.71
N ARG A 31 -9.92 -23.31 20.78
CA ARG A 31 -10.12 -22.34 21.85
C ARG A 31 -9.02 -21.31 21.81
N LEU A 32 -9.40 -20.05 21.67
CA LEU A 32 -8.45 -18.92 21.70
C LEU A 32 -7.82 -18.79 23.09
N THR A 33 -6.51 -18.52 23.10
CA THR A 33 -5.76 -18.25 24.33
C THR A 33 -6.02 -16.82 24.79
N VAL A 34 -6.20 -16.62 26.10
CA VAL A 34 -6.34 -15.29 26.70
C VAL A 34 -4.95 -14.75 27.07
N CYS A 35 -4.69 -13.50 26.72
CA CYS A 35 -3.42 -12.84 27.01
C CYS A 35 -3.32 -12.53 28.52
N ARG A 36 -2.20 -12.93 29.14
CA ARG A 36 -1.94 -12.68 30.56
C ARG A 36 -1.72 -11.21 30.92
N ASN A 37 -1.36 -10.38 29.93
CA ASN A 37 -1.03 -8.97 30.14
C ASN A 37 -2.28 -8.07 30.04
N CYS A 38 -3.10 -8.24 28.99
CA CYS A 38 -4.27 -7.38 28.76
C CYS A 38 -5.62 -8.05 29.04
N GLY A 39 -5.67 -9.36 29.33
CA GLY A 39 -6.91 -10.08 29.60
C GLY A 39 -7.82 -10.32 28.38
N HIS A 40 -7.45 -9.84 27.20
CA HIS A 40 -8.19 -10.07 25.95
C HIS A 40 -7.70 -11.33 25.23
N PHE A 41 -8.50 -11.86 24.29
CA PHE A 41 -8.06 -12.95 23.43
C PHE A 41 -6.81 -12.54 22.62
N CYS A 42 -5.81 -13.42 22.59
CA CYS A 42 -4.51 -13.13 21.97
C CYS A 42 -4.63 -12.79 20.49
N ASP A 43 -5.50 -13.50 19.76
CA ASP A 43 -5.75 -13.28 18.35
C ASP A 43 -7.12 -13.79 17.94
N LYS A 44 -8.09 -12.89 17.74
CA LYS A 44 -9.45 -13.25 17.30
C LYS A 44 -9.51 -13.63 15.82
N TYR A 45 -8.59 -13.14 15.00
CA TYR A 45 -8.66 -13.30 13.54
C TYR A 45 -8.34 -14.72 13.07
N VAL A 46 -7.83 -15.58 13.96
CA VAL A 46 -7.64 -17.01 13.69
C VAL A 46 -8.94 -17.71 13.30
N GLU A 47 -10.08 -17.26 13.85
CA GLU A 47 -11.40 -17.83 13.56
C GLU A 47 -12.11 -17.14 12.39
N HIS A 48 -11.60 -16.00 11.92
CA HIS A 48 -12.29 -15.18 10.93
C HIS A 48 -11.86 -15.54 9.50
N ASP A 49 -12.83 -15.50 8.59
CA ASP A 49 -12.56 -15.68 7.16
C ASP A 49 -11.83 -14.47 6.55
N PHE A 50 -11.12 -14.73 5.45
CA PHE A 50 -10.36 -13.71 4.70
C PHE A 50 -11.16 -12.46 4.34
N VAL A 51 -12.48 -12.57 4.15
CA VAL A 51 -13.36 -11.42 3.87
C VAL A 51 -13.40 -10.45 5.03
N VAL A 52 -13.52 -10.95 6.27
CA VAL A 52 -13.54 -10.09 7.47
C VAL A 52 -12.17 -9.47 7.69
N LEU A 53 -11.10 -10.24 7.49
CA LEU A 53 -9.73 -9.70 7.55
C LEU A 53 -9.54 -8.58 6.53
N PHE A 54 -10.04 -8.75 5.30
CA PHE A 54 -9.98 -7.73 4.26
C PHE A 54 -10.74 -6.45 4.64
N ILE A 55 -11.96 -6.57 5.19
CA ILE A 55 -12.74 -5.40 5.63
C ILE A 55 -11.99 -4.64 6.73
N ASP A 56 -11.50 -5.35 7.75
CA ASP A 56 -10.77 -4.71 8.85
C ASP A 56 -9.44 -4.09 8.42
N LEU A 57 -8.83 -4.64 7.37
CA LEU A 57 -7.61 -4.11 6.76
C LEU A 57 -7.87 -2.82 5.99
N VAL A 58 -9.00 -2.76 5.29
CA VAL A 58 -9.48 -1.56 4.61
C VAL A 58 -9.82 -0.46 5.60
N LEU A 59 -10.37 -0.84 6.75
CA LEU A 59 -10.65 0.07 7.87
C LEU A 59 -9.38 0.49 8.66
N ILE A 60 -8.19 0.09 8.20
CA ILE A 60 -6.91 0.45 8.81
C ILE A 60 -6.87 0.02 10.30
N LYS A 61 -7.52 -1.10 10.64
CA LYS A 61 -7.52 -1.58 12.03
C LYS A 61 -6.16 -2.16 12.39
N PRO A 62 -5.45 -1.66 13.42
CA PRO A 62 -4.10 -2.12 13.74
C PRO A 62 -4.05 -3.60 14.12
N GLN A 63 -5.15 -4.18 14.62
CA GLN A 63 -5.20 -5.57 15.05
C GLN A 63 -5.02 -6.55 13.88
N VAL A 64 -5.62 -6.29 12.72
CA VAL A 64 -5.49 -7.19 11.56
C VAL A 64 -4.09 -7.13 10.94
N TYR A 65 -3.42 -5.97 10.98
CA TYR A 65 -2.00 -5.89 10.60
C TYR A 65 -1.13 -6.71 11.52
N ARG A 66 -1.38 -6.69 12.84
CA ARG A 66 -0.62 -7.51 13.80
C ARG A 66 -0.85 -9.00 13.56
N HIS A 67 -2.11 -9.41 13.32
CA HIS A 67 -2.44 -10.77 12.93
C HIS A 67 -1.70 -11.20 11.65
N LEU A 68 -1.91 -10.46 10.55
CA LEU A 68 -1.33 -10.79 9.25
C LEU A 68 0.19 -10.76 9.30
N LEU A 69 0.79 -9.69 9.81
CA LEU A 69 2.25 -9.55 9.78
C LEU A 69 2.91 -10.51 10.77
N HIS A 70 2.51 -10.52 12.04
CA HIS A 70 3.30 -11.21 13.07
C HIS A 70 2.83 -12.64 13.35
N ASN A 71 1.55 -12.96 13.15
CA ASN A 71 0.97 -14.24 13.54
C ASN A 71 0.74 -15.19 12.35
N THR A 72 0.57 -14.65 11.13
CA THR A 72 0.25 -15.45 9.93
C THR A 72 1.38 -15.45 8.89
N LEU A 73 1.85 -14.27 8.45
CA LEU A 73 2.73 -14.11 7.28
C LEU A 73 4.23 -14.08 7.64
N MET A 74 4.60 -13.70 8.87
CA MET A 74 5.99 -13.81 9.36
C MET A 74 6.27 -15.17 9.99
N LYS A 75 5.94 -16.25 9.28
CA LYS A 75 6.50 -17.57 9.60
C LYS A 75 8.03 -17.47 9.54
N ASP A 76 8.73 -18.25 10.35
CA ASP A 76 10.15 -18.01 10.68
C ASP A 76 11.11 -17.93 9.46
N ASP A 77 10.70 -18.44 8.29
CA ASP A 77 11.40 -18.31 7.01
C ASP A 77 10.80 -17.14 6.18
N ASP A 78 11.47 -15.97 6.10
CA ASP A 78 11.08 -14.76 5.32
C ASP A 78 10.85 -15.04 3.81
N ARG A 79 9.86 -15.86 3.46
CA ARG A 79 9.47 -16.28 2.12
C ARG A 79 8.12 -15.68 1.76
N PHE A 80 7.88 -15.48 0.47
CA PHE A 80 6.58 -15.09 -0.02
C PHE A 80 5.63 -16.29 -0.04
N ASP A 81 4.52 -16.19 0.67
CA ASP A 81 3.42 -17.14 0.55
C ASP A 81 2.76 -17.03 -0.82
N SER A 82 2.28 -18.16 -1.35
CA SER A 82 1.60 -18.23 -2.67
C SER A 82 0.39 -17.28 -2.75
N SER A 83 -0.34 -17.11 -1.64
CA SER A 83 -1.46 -16.17 -1.54
C SER A 83 -1.04 -14.71 -1.73
N ILE A 84 0.13 -14.32 -1.20
CA ILE A 84 0.67 -12.95 -1.33
C ILE A 84 1.17 -12.72 -2.76
N ILE A 85 1.76 -13.72 -3.40
CA ILE A 85 2.14 -13.64 -4.81
C ILE A 85 0.90 -13.46 -5.68
N ARG A 86 -0.17 -14.24 -5.42
CA ARG A 86 -1.45 -14.10 -6.12
C ARG A 86 -2.07 -12.72 -5.91
N LEU A 87 -2.03 -12.18 -4.69
CA LEU A 87 -2.47 -10.81 -4.39
C LEU A 87 -1.62 -9.79 -5.15
N GLY A 88 -0.30 -9.96 -5.19
CA GLY A 88 0.61 -9.07 -5.92
C GLY A 88 0.34 -9.05 -7.42
N ILE A 89 0.10 -10.22 -8.04
CA ILE A 89 -0.31 -10.32 -9.45
C ILE A 89 -1.64 -9.61 -9.66
N LEU A 90 -2.64 -9.85 -8.80
CA LEU A 90 -3.94 -9.20 -8.88
C LEU A 90 -3.79 -7.67 -8.82
N LEU A 91 -3.05 -7.16 -7.83
CA LEU A 91 -2.81 -5.73 -7.67
C LEU A 91 -2.08 -5.12 -8.87
N LEU A 92 -1.11 -5.83 -9.45
CA LEU A 92 -0.42 -5.39 -10.65
C LEU A 92 -1.37 -5.27 -11.85
N LEU A 93 -2.21 -6.27 -12.09
CA LEU A 93 -3.20 -6.24 -13.18
C LEU A 93 -4.21 -5.09 -12.99
N PHE A 94 -4.64 -4.84 -11.76
CA PHE A 94 -5.46 -3.68 -11.44
C PHE A 94 -4.76 -2.36 -11.69
N ASP A 95 -3.49 -2.26 -11.30
CA ASP A 95 -2.66 -1.07 -11.55
C ASP A 95 -2.54 -0.80 -13.06
N VAL A 96 -2.36 -1.85 -13.87
CA VAL A 96 -2.36 -1.78 -15.35
C VAL A 96 -3.69 -1.26 -15.88
N TYR A 97 -4.80 -1.86 -15.46
CA TYR A 97 -6.14 -1.46 -15.90
C TYR A 97 -6.44 0.00 -15.55
N LEU A 98 -6.19 0.38 -14.29
CA LEU A 98 -6.45 1.75 -13.84
C LEU A 98 -5.57 2.75 -14.60
N THR A 99 -4.28 2.42 -14.80
CA THR A 99 -3.31 3.24 -15.54
C THR A 99 -3.74 3.47 -16.98
N TRP A 100 -4.11 2.41 -17.67
CA TRP A 100 -4.65 2.48 -19.02
C TRP A 100 -5.93 3.34 -19.09
N ALA A 101 -6.94 3.02 -18.29
CA ALA A 101 -8.24 3.68 -18.31
C ALA A 101 -8.14 5.19 -18.05
N ARG A 102 -7.12 5.63 -17.31
CA ARG A 102 -6.89 7.06 -17.07
C ARG A 102 -6.19 7.76 -18.21
N ILE A 103 -5.14 7.14 -18.74
CA ILE A 103 -4.39 7.72 -19.85
C ILE A 103 -5.32 7.89 -21.06
N GLU A 104 -6.24 6.94 -21.27
CA GLU A 104 -7.31 7.08 -22.26
C GLU A 104 -8.28 8.23 -21.94
N LYS A 105 -8.65 8.47 -20.67
CA LYS A 105 -9.47 9.64 -20.33
C LYS A 105 -8.73 10.98 -20.54
N GLN A 106 -7.40 11.00 -20.40
CA GLN A 106 -6.57 12.19 -20.63
C GLN A 106 -6.32 12.46 -22.13
N THR A 107 -6.46 11.48 -23.03
CA THR A 107 -6.29 11.66 -24.47
C THR A 107 -7.47 12.40 -25.12
N VAL A 108 -8.69 12.23 -24.59
CA VAL A 108 -9.92 12.87 -25.09
C VAL A 108 -9.84 14.42 -25.05
N PRO A 109 -9.38 15.08 -23.96
CA PRO A 109 -9.25 16.55 -23.93
C PRO A 109 -8.03 17.11 -24.68
N ILE A 110 -6.95 16.33 -24.86
CA ILE A 110 -5.68 16.82 -25.46
C ILE A 110 -5.71 16.81 -27.00
N SER A 111 -6.53 15.94 -27.60
CA SER A 111 -6.71 15.86 -29.06
C SER A 111 -7.26 17.16 -29.69
N ALA A 112 -7.86 18.05 -28.89
CA ALA A 112 -8.32 19.37 -29.33
C ALA A 112 -7.22 20.45 -29.39
N ARG A 113 -6.01 20.19 -28.87
CA ARG A 113 -4.95 21.20 -28.65
C ARG A 113 -3.65 21.00 -29.45
N GLY A 114 -3.56 19.99 -30.31
CA GLY A 114 -2.44 19.83 -31.25
C GLY A 114 -1.10 19.32 -30.66
N GLU A 115 -0.98 19.17 -29.34
CA GLU A 115 0.25 18.69 -28.67
C GLU A 115 0.33 17.15 -28.51
N GLY A 116 -0.65 16.39 -29.02
CA GLY A 116 -0.85 14.95 -28.74
C GLY A 116 -0.28 13.94 -29.74
N ALA A 117 0.62 14.31 -30.66
CA ALA A 117 1.05 13.45 -31.77
C ALA A 117 1.62 12.08 -31.32
N ASN A 118 2.31 12.03 -30.17
CA ASN A 118 2.92 10.79 -29.64
C ASN A 118 1.92 9.86 -28.94
N LEU A 119 0.82 10.39 -28.37
CA LEU A 119 -0.23 9.57 -27.76
C LEU A 119 -1.12 8.89 -28.80
N GLY A 120 -1.41 9.59 -29.90
CA GLY A 120 -2.12 9.00 -31.06
C GLY A 120 -1.33 7.84 -31.67
N SER A 121 0.00 7.96 -31.72
CA SER A 121 0.89 6.85 -32.12
C SER A 121 0.75 5.64 -31.20
N LEU A 122 0.68 5.84 -29.88
CA LEU A 122 0.47 4.74 -28.93
C LEU A 122 -0.88 4.06 -29.13
N ALA A 123 -1.94 4.83 -29.39
CA ALA A 123 -3.29 4.33 -29.69
C ALA A 123 -3.37 3.57 -31.03
N GLN A 124 -2.52 3.90 -31.99
CA GLN A 124 -2.41 3.22 -33.29
C GLN A 124 -1.58 1.94 -33.25
N GLN A 125 -0.83 1.68 -32.17
CA GLN A 125 -0.11 0.42 -32.01
C GLN A 125 -1.05 -0.75 -31.72
N SER A 126 -0.55 -1.97 -31.96
CA SER A 126 -1.30 -3.19 -31.64
C SER A 126 -1.72 -3.23 -30.17
N ILE A 127 -2.91 -3.76 -29.89
CA ILE A 127 -3.42 -3.89 -28.51
C ILE A 127 -2.46 -4.68 -27.60
N VAL A 128 -1.72 -5.63 -28.18
CA VAL A 128 -0.72 -6.44 -27.46
C VAL A 128 0.46 -5.58 -27.01
N SER A 129 1.01 -4.73 -27.89
CA SER A 129 2.12 -3.85 -27.53
C SER A 129 1.71 -2.77 -26.54
N GLN A 130 0.49 -2.23 -26.65
CA GLN A 130 -0.08 -1.33 -25.63
C GLN A 130 -0.15 -2.01 -24.25
N TYR A 131 -0.66 -3.24 -24.19
CA TYR A 131 -0.75 -3.98 -22.94
C TYR A 131 0.63 -4.25 -22.31
N PHE A 132 1.61 -4.72 -23.10
CA PHE A 132 2.97 -4.94 -22.60
C PHE A 132 3.62 -3.65 -22.10
N PHE A 133 3.37 -2.52 -22.77
CA PHE A 133 3.86 -1.22 -22.31
C PHE A 133 3.32 -0.85 -20.93
N PHE A 134 1.99 -0.90 -20.73
CA PHE A 134 1.40 -0.60 -19.43
C PHE A 134 1.80 -1.61 -18.35
N LEU A 135 1.95 -2.89 -18.71
CA LEU A 135 2.44 -3.92 -17.81
C LEU A 135 3.85 -3.62 -17.32
N ILE A 136 4.78 -3.27 -18.22
CA ILE A 136 6.16 -2.92 -17.87
C ILE A 136 6.19 -1.64 -17.02
N LEU A 137 5.43 -0.61 -17.41
CA LEU A 137 5.32 0.64 -16.67
C LEU A 137 4.87 0.39 -15.23
N CYS A 138 3.79 -0.37 -15.03
CA CYS A 138 3.25 -0.66 -13.70
C CYS A 138 4.15 -1.60 -12.90
N ALA A 139 4.78 -2.58 -13.55
CA ALA A 139 5.70 -3.52 -12.91
C ALA A 139 6.96 -2.82 -12.41
N LEU A 140 7.61 -1.99 -13.24
CA LEU A 140 8.79 -1.22 -12.85
C LEU A 140 8.47 -0.22 -11.74
N SER A 141 7.35 0.49 -11.87
CA SER A 141 6.90 1.45 -10.84
C SER A 141 6.63 0.78 -9.50
N THR A 142 5.99 -0.40 -9.51
CA THR A 142 5.73 -1.19 -8.31
C THR A 142 7.04 -1.75 -7.73
N PHE A 143 7.91 -2.29 -8.58
CA PHE A 143 9.21 -2.77 -8.15
C PHE A 143 10.05 -1.66 -7.49
N ALA A 144 10.08 -0.46 -8.07
CA ALA A 144 10.76 0.70 -7.52
C ALA A 144 10.22 1.10 -6.15
N PHE A 145 8.90 1.11 -5.97
CA PHE A 145 8.26 1.36 -4.67
C PHE A 145 8.71 0.36 -3.60
N HIS A 146 8.69 -0.93 -3.92
CA HIS A 146 9.07 -1.97 -2.96
C HIS A 146 10.57 -1.99 -2.67
N MET A 147 11.42 -1.86 -3.70
CA MET A 147 12.88 -1.93 -3.55
C MET A 147 13.44 -0.72 -2.81
N SER A 148 12.91 0.48 -3.04
CA SER A 148 13.32 1.68 -2.32
C SER A 148 13.05 1.55 -0.81
N ILE A 149 11.85 1.12 -0.42
CA ILE A 149 11.52 0.95 1.00
C ILE A 149 12.36 -0.18 1.62
N ARG A 150 12.50 -1.34 0.93
CA ARG A 150 13.38 -2.43 1.40
C ARG A 150 14.82 -1.98 1.58
N PHE A 151 15.33 -1.17 0.66
CA PHE A 151 16.67 -0.63 0.75
C PHE A 151 16.80 0.26 2.01
N LEU A 152 15.84 1.15 2.23
CA LEU A 152 15.82 2.04 3.40
C LEU A 152 15.64 1.29 4.73
N THR A 153 14.93 0.17 4.78
CA THR A 153 14.68 -0.56 6.04
C THR A 153 15.71 -1.64 6.34
N SER A 154 16.24 -2.31 5.31
CA SER A 154 16.97 -3.58 5.45
C SER A 154 18.39 -3.57 4.89
N SER A 155 18.80 -2.56 4.12
CA SER A 155 20.17 -2.46 3.60
C SER A 155 21.20 -2.11 4.69
N LYS A 156 22.47 -2.47 4.49
CA LYS A 156 23.58 -2.03 5.36
C LYS A 156 23.86 -0.54 5.17
N PHE A 157 23.67 -0.08 3.92
CA PHE A 157 23.92 1.29 3.47
C PHE A 157 22.68 2.17 3.60
N SER A 158 21.70 1.78 4.41
CA SER A 158 20.53 2.62 4.61
C SER A 158 20.96 3.91 5.33
N PRO A 159 20.58 5.09 4.79
CA PRO A 159 20.82 6.36 5.47
C PRO A 159 20.11 6.41 6.83
N LEU A 160 18.96 5.74 6.99
CA LEU A 160 18.20 5.74 8.24
C LEU A 160 18.94 4.99 9.36
N ASN A 161 19.65 3.92 9.02
CA ASN A 161 20.49 3.21 9.96
C ASN A 161 21.79 4.01 10.25
N PHE A 162 22.35 4.68 9.23
CA PHE A 162 23.53 5.53 9.38
C PHE A 162 23.27 6.72 10.34
N PHE A 163 22.10 7.35 10.26
CA PHE A 163 21.69 8.44 11.15
C PHE A 163 21.05 7.97 12.47
N ASN A 164 21.08 6.66 12.78
CA ASN A 164 20.44 6.07 13.98
C ASN A 164 18.94 6.39 14.15
N ILE A 165 18.22 6.62 13.05
CA ILE A 165 16.78 6.94 13.06
C ILE A 165 15.94 5.66 13.18
N LEU A 166 16.37 4.58 12.52
CA LEU A 166 15.66 3.30 12.49
C LEU A 166 16.66 2.14 12.57
N PRO A 167 16.48 1.19 13.50
CA PRO A 167 17.30 -0.02 13.50
C PRO A 167 17.03 -0.85 12.26
N ARG A 168 18.07 -1.54 11.80
CA ARG A 168 17.99 -2.40 10.63
C ARG A 168 16.98 -3.53 10.81
N TYR A 169 16.03 -3.61 9.87
CA TYR A 169 15.05 -4.68 9.84
C TYR A 169 15.58 -5.89 9.03
N SER A 170 15.62 -7.07 9.64
CA SER A 170 16.27 -8.26 9.08
C SER A 170 15.44 -9.03 8.04
N ARG A 171 14.13 -8.74 7.93
CA ARG A 171 13.18 -9.50 7.11
C ARG A 171 12.60 -8.67 5.95
N PRO A 172 13.35 -8.49 4.84
CA PRO A 172 12.93 -7.60 3.75
C PRO A 172 11.68 -8.07 2.99
N ASN A 173 11.38 -9.37 2.91
CA ASN A 173 10.19 -9.84 2.19
C ASN A 173 8.92 -9.52 2.99
N SER A 174 8.99 -9.57 4.32
CA SER A 174 7.91 -9.12 5.21
C SER A 174 7.51 -7.66 4.97
N VAL A 175 8.47 -6.78 4.64
CA VAL A 175 8.18 -5.37 4.26
C VAL A 175 7.35 -5.32 2.98
N SER A 176 7.71 -6.12 1.97
CA SER A 176 6.95 -6.16 0.72
C SER A 176 5.56 -6.77 0.91
N THR A 177 5.45 -7.80 1.72
CA THR A 177 4.16 -8.39 2.09
C THR A 177 3.25 -7.37 2.77
N ALA A 178 3.77 -6.61 3.73
CA ALA A 178 3.02 -5.54 4.38
C ALA A 178 2.51 -4.50 3.39
N LEU A 179 3.37 -4.05 2.46
CA LEU A 179 3.05 -3.07 1.44
C LEU A 179 2.02 -3.57 0.40
N LEU A 180 2.07 -4.86 0.04
CA LEU A 180 1.09 -5.47 -0.87
C LEU A 180 -0.28 -5.56 -0.19
N VAL A 181 -0.30 -6.02 1.06
CA VAL A 181 -1.51 -6.14 1.87
C VAL A 181 -2.13 -4.76 2.09
N SER A 182 -1.33 -3.76 2.46
CA SER A 182 -1.81 -2.37 2.65
C SER A 182 -2.31 -1.71 1.35
N SER A 183 -1.76 -2.11 0.20
CA SER A 183 -2.19 -1.64 -1.11
C SER A 183 -3.46 -2.32 -1.64
N SER A 184 -4.06 -3.25 -0.89
CA SER A 184 -5.30 -3.94 -1.29
C SER A 184 -6.50 -3.02 -1.50
N THR A 185 -6.47 -1.81 -0.92
CA THR A 185 -7.45 -0.74 -1.17
C THR A 185 -7.47 -0.26 -2.62
N LYS A 186 -6.41 -0.52 -3.42
CA LYS A 186 -6.40 -0.26 -4.87
C LYS A 186 -7.42 -1.08 -5.65
N LEU A 187 -8.03 -2.11 -5.03
CA LEU A 187 -9.07 -2.92 -5.67
C LEU A 187 -10.45 -2.22 -5.68
N PHE A 188 -10.71 -1.29 -4.75
CA PHE A 188 -12.00 -0.61 -4.62
C PHE A 188 -12.52 0.12 -5.86
N PRO A 189 -11.68 0.74 -6.72
CA PRO A 189 -12.14 1.36 -7.94
C PRO A 189 -12.85 0.38 -8.89
N ILE A 190 -12.67 -0.94 -8.75
CA ILE A 190 -13.46 -1.89 -9.53
C ILE A 190 -14.96 -1.77 -9.23
N LEU A 191 -15.32 -1.48 -7.98
CA LEU A 191 -16.72 -1.24 -7.60
C LEU A 191 -17.23 0.04 -8.27
N MET A 192 -16.35 1.03 -8.47
CA MET A 192 -16.64 2.25 -9.25
C MET A 192 -16.68 2.01 -10.77
N VAL A 193 -16.19 0.87 -11.27
CA VAL A 193 -16.36 0.47 -12.67
C VAL A 193 -17.74 -0.17 -12.86
N ILE A 194 -18.17 -0.99 -11.89
CA ILE A 194 -19.48 -1.66 -11.92
C ILE A 194 -20.62 -0.66 -11.71
N TRP A 195 -20.44 0.26 -10.77
CA TRP A 195 -21.38 1.35 -10.51
C TRP A 195 -20.82 2.68 -10.99
N GLN A 196 -21.58 3.42 -11.80
CA GLN A 196 -21.23 4.76 -12.30
C GLN A 196 -21.25 5.85 -11.19
N TYR A 197 -20.43 5.68 -10.16
CA TYR A 197 -20.12 6.75 -9.22
C TYR A 197 -18.91 7.52 -9.73
N ASP A 198 -19.09 8.31 -10.80
CA ASP A 198 -18.08 9.25 -11.29
C ASP A 198 -18.03 10.48 -10.37
N VAL A 199 -17.66 10.26 -9.10
CA VAL A 199 -17.36 11.34 -8.17
C VAL A 199 -15.85 11.46 -8.09
N PRO A 200 -15.23 12.49 -8.71
CA PRO A 200 -13.79 12.71 -8.63
C PRO A 200 -13.28 12.69 -7.19
N ALA A 201 -14.09 13.15 -6.23
CA ALA A 201 -13.77 13.09 -4.80
C ALA A 201 -13.51 11.67 -4.29
N ALA A 202 -14.25 10.65 -4.75
CA ALA A 202 -14.06 9.27 -4.31
C ALA A 202 -12.72 8.69 -4.77
N ALA A 203 -12.31 8.98 -6.02
CA ALA A 203 -11.00 8.58 -6.53
C ALA A 203 -9.85 9.24 -5.76
N ARG A 204 -10.01 10.51 -5.36
CA ARG A 204 -9.04 11.24 -4.53
C ARG A 204 -8.93 10.67 -3.12
N SER A 205 -10.06 10.47 -2.45
CA SER A 205 -10.11 9.88 -1.11
C SER A 205 -9.48 8.49 -1.06
N LEU A 206 -9.71 7.69 -2.09
CA LEU A 206 -9.09 6.37 -2.16
C LEU A 206 -7.57 6.45 -2.34
N GLY A 207 -7.06 7.39 -3.14
CA GLY A 207 -5.62 7.63 -3.28
C GLY A 207 -4.96 7.93 -1.92
N TRP A 208 -5.58 8.83 -1.14
CA TRP A 208 -5.13 9.13 0.22
C TRP A 208 -5.27 7.95 1.18
N ALA A 209 -6.33 7.15 1.06
CA ALA A 209 -6.52 5.94 1.85
C ALA A 209 -5.39 4.93 1.63
N VAL A 210 -4.95 4.72 0.40
CA VAL A 210 -3.80 3.84 0.08
C VAL A 210 -2.53 4.35 0.76
N VAL A 211 -2.27 5.66 0.71
CA VAL A 211 -1.09 6.27 1.36
C VAL A 211 -1.16 6.10 2.88
N ALA A 212 -2.29 6.43 3.51
CA ALA A 212 -2.50 6.28 4.94
C ALA A 212 -2.33 4.81 5.40
N ASN A 213 -2.87 3.88 4.61
CA ASN A 213 -2.76 2.45 4.85
C ASN A 213 -1.29 1.98 4.78
N ASN A 214 -0.53 2.42 3.77
CA ASN A 214 0.91 2.14 3.67
C ASN A 214 1.71 2.70 4.86
N VAL A 215 1.39 3.92 5.31
CA VAL A 215 2.04 4.53 6.50
C VAL A 215 1.76 3.71 7.75
N GLU A 216 0.50 3.34 8.00
CA GLU A 216 0.13 2.56 9.18
C GLU A 216 0.76 1.16 9.15
N ALA A 217 0.79 0.51 7.99
CA ALA A 217 1.44 -0.78 7.82
C ALA A 217 2.94 -0.73 8.14
N LEU A 218 3.65 0.29 7.64
CA LEU A 218 5.08 0.50 7.93
C LEU A 218 5.32 0.80 9.41
N ARG A 219 4.47 1.64 10.02
CA ARG A 219 4.53 1.96 11.45
C ARG A 219 4.37 0.72 12.32
N ILE A 220 3.38 -0.12 12.00
CA ILE A 220 3.09 -1.35 12.77
C ILE A 220 4.19 -2.39 12.57
N LEU A 221 4.71 -2.54 11.34
CA LEU A 221 5.73 -3.53 11.02
C LEU A 221 7.09 -3.18 11.64
N LEU A 222 7.51 -1.92 11.51
CA LEU A 222 8.84 -1.46 11.93
C LEU A 222 8.87 -0.96 13.37
N ASP A 223 7.71 -0.92 14.03
CA ASP A 223 7.50 -0.33 15.35
C ASP A 223 8.14 1.07 15.51
N CYS A 224 7.96 1.90 14.50
CA CYS A 224 8.56 3.24 14.43
C CYS A 224 7.51 4.35 14.64
N GLY A 225 7.99 5.58 14.81
CA GLY A 225 7.11 6.75 14.89
C GLY A 225 6.45 7.09 13.55
N TYR A 226 5.31 7.78 13.60
CA TYR A 226 4.57 8.22 12.40
C TYR A 226 5.43 9.03 11.42
N GLY A 227 6.33 9.87 11.92
CA GLY A 227 7.23 10.66 11.07
C GLY A 227 8.13 9.80 10.19
N VAL A 228 8.74 8.75 10.76
CA VAL A 228 9.62 7.83 10.02
C VAL A 228 8.83 6.99 9.03
N ALA A 229 7.67 6.48 9.43
CA ALA A 229 6.78 5.72 8.54
C ALA A 229 6.29 6.58 7.36
N THR A 230 5.95 7.84 7.61
CA THR A 230 5.56 8.79 6.57
C THR A 230 6.71 9.09 5.62
N LEU A 231 7.92 9.32 6.14
CA LEU A 231 9.11 9.53 5.32
C LEU A 231 9.42 8.32 4.42
N LEU A 232 9.31 7.10 4.95
CA LEU A 232 9.49 5.88 4.16
C LEU A 232 8.45 5.77 3.03
N ALA A 233 7.18 6.04 3.34
CA ALA A 233 6.10 6.00 2.35
C ALA A 233 6.28 7.07 1.27
N THR A 234 6.71 8.29 1.63
CA THR A 234 6.93 9.39 0.68
C THR A 234 8.15 9.14 -0.21
N LEU A 235 9.26 8.64 0.35
CA LEU A 235 10.44 8.26 -0.44
C LEU A 235 10.13 7.10 -1.39
N GLY A 236 9.35 6.12 -0.94
CA GLY A 236 8.86 5.05 -1.80
C GLY A 236 7.97 5.57 -2.93
N ALA A 237 7.01 6.45 -2.62
CA ALA A 237 6.14 7.07 -3.61
C ALA A 237 6.93 7.93 -4.61
N LEU A 238 7.96 8.64 -4.15
CA LEU A 238 8.87 9.39 -5.01
C LEU A 238 9.66 8.48 -5.94
N ALA A 239 10.18 7.35 -5.45
CA ALA A 239 10.87 6.38 -6.30
C ALA A 239 9.94 5.75 -7.36
N ARG A 240 8.69 5.47 -6.98
CA ARG A 240 7.65 5.04 -7.92
C ARG A 240 7.39 6.10 -8.99
N TRP A 241 7.26 7.34 -8.56
CA TRP A 241 7.02 8.52 -9.40
C TRP A 241 8.14 8.70 -10.43
N THR A 242 9.40 8.75 -9.97
CA THR A 242 10.56 8.98 -10.85
C THR A 242 10.69 7.88 -11.90
N VAL A 243 10.50 6.62 -11.52
CA VAL A 243 10.59 5.49 -12.46
C VAL A 243 9.43 5.53 -13.46
N GLY A 244 8.20 5.74 -13.00
CA GLY A 244 7.04 5.89 -13.89
C GLY A 244 7.24 7.00 -14.92
N ARG A 245 7.71 8.17 -14.44
CA ARG A 245 8.02 9.32 -15.29
C ARG A 245 9.14 9.04 -16.29
N SER A 246 10.19 8.35 -15.86
CA SER A 246 11.30 7.98 -16.76
C SER A 246 10.86 7.03 -17.87
N VAL A 247 9.95 6.09 -17.59
CA VAL A 247 9.42 5.14 -18.58
C VAL A 247 8.50 5.86 -19.57
N LEU A 248 7.64 6.78 -19.10
CA LEU A 248 6.81 7.61 -19.97
C LEU A 248 7.66 8.53 -20.85
N TRP A 249 8.69 9.16 -20.29
CA TRP A 249 9.63 10.00 -21.04
C TRP A 249 10.39 9.20 -22.10
N ALA A 250 10.88 8.00 -21.76
CA ALA A 250 11.55 7.10 -22.72
C ALA A 250 10.63 6.66 -23.87
N ALA A 251 9.32 6.63 -23.65
CA ALA A 251 8.32 6.34 -24.66
C ALA A 251 7.85 7.58 -25.46
N GLY A 252 8.41 8.76 -25.21
CA GLY A 252 8.01 10.02 -25.87
C GLY A 252 6.67 10.58 -25.38
N LEU A 253 6.23 10.18 -24.18
CA LEU A 253 4.97 10.59 -23.52
C LEU A 253 5.24 11.57 -22.37
N ASP A 254 6.06 12.58 -22.61
CA ASP A 254 6.45 13.58 -21.63
C ASP A 254 5.30 14.50 -21.20
N GLY A 255 4.22 14.61 -21.98
CA GLY A 255 3.01 15.35 -21.59
C GLY A 255 2.04 14.60 -20.66
N VAL A 256 2.26 13.32 -20.36
CA VAL A 256 1.31 12.49 -19.61
C VAL A 256 1.69 12.41 -18.13
N ASP A 257 0.81 12.93 -17.27
CA ASP A 257 0.94 12.80 -15.82
C ASP A 257 0.35 11.48 -15.34
N SER A 258 1.12 10.71 -14.56
CA SER A 258 0.66 9.42 -14.06
C SER A 258 -0.37 9.58 -12.93
N ILE A 259 -1.24 8.58 -12.82
CA ILE A 259 -2.40 8.40 -11.93
C ILE A 259 -2.31 8.97 -10.50
N GLY A 260 -1.15 9.03 -9.87
CA GLY A 260 -1.07 9.54 -8.49
C GLY A 260 -1.03 11.05 -8.39
N GLU A 261 -0.65 11.73 -9.47
CA GLU A 261 0.27 12.85 -9.31
C GLU A 261 -0.44 14.20 -9.33
N THR A 262 -1.35 14.45 -10.27
CA THR A 262 -2.02 15.75 -10.34
C THR A 262 -2.95 15.98 -9.16
N SER A 263 -3.72 14.98 -8.73
CA SER A 263 -4.61 15.16 -7.58
C SER A 263 -3.87 15.18 -6.25
N ILE A 264 -3.00 14.20 -5.97
CA ILE A 264 -2.34 14.12 -4.66
C ILE A 264 -1.26 15.20 -4.54
N ALA A 265 -0.56 15.54 -5.62
CA ALA A 265 0.38 16.66 -5.59
C ALA A 265 -0.33 18.02 -5.66
N ALA A 266 -1.50 18.18 -6.30
CA ALA A 266 -2.28 19.42 -6.18
C ALA A 266 -2.86 19.57 -4.77
N ASP A 267 -3.43 18.52 -4.19
CA ASP A 267 -3.93 18.50 -2.81
C ASP A 267 -2.78 18.73 -1.82
N GLY A 268 -1.61 18.12 -2.06
CA GLY A 268 -0.40 18.32 -1.27
C GLY A 268 0.16 19.74 -1.37
N LYS A 269 0.17 20.34 -2.57
CA LYS A 269 0.51 21.75 -2.78
C LYS A 269 -0.49 22.67 -2.08
N ALA A 270 -1.79 22.36 -2.13
CA ALA A 270 -2.84 23.12 -1.46
C ALA A 270 -2.72 23.03 0.07
N LEU A 271 -2.46 21.84 0.62
CA LEU A 271 -2.18 21.62 2.04
C LEU A 271 -0.91 22.34 2.49
N TRP A 272 0.15 22.30 1.68
CA TRP A 272 1.40 23.01 1.97
C TRP A 272 1.19 24.53 1.94
N ALA A 273 0.47 25.05 0.95
CA ALA A 273 0.11 26.46 0.88
C ALA A 273 -0.73 26.89 2.10
N LEU A 274 -1.68 26.06 2.52
CA LEU A 274 -2.49 26.30 3.71
C LEU A 274 -1.64 26.25 5.00
N LEU A 275 -0.70 25.31 5.11
CA LEU A 275 0.23 25.24 6.24
C LEU A 275 1.15 26.46 6.30
N MET A 276 1.68 26.89 5.16
CA MET A 276 2.50 28.11 5.07
C MET A 276 1.68 29.34 5.46
N TYR A 277 0.45 29.45 4.96
CA TYR A 277 -0.48 30.52 5.33
C TYR A 277 -0.79 30.53 6.85
N VAL A 278 -1.08 29.37 7.44
CA VAL A 278 -1.32 29.26 8.89
C VAL A 278 -0.05 29.58 9.69
N ARG A 279 1.11 29.18 9.20
CA ARG A 279 2.40 29.51 9.82
C ARG A 279 2.68 31.01 9.78
N GLU A 280 2.44 31.67 8.65
CA GLU A 280 2.57 33.12 8.48
C GLU A 280 1.59 33.86 9.42
N TRP A 281 0.32 33.44 9.43
CA TRP A 281 -0.68 33.96 10.36
C TRP A 281 -0.30 33.78 11.84
N ALA A 282 0.27 32.63 12.19
CA ALA A 282 0.74 32.35 13.55
C ALA A 282 2.00 33.17 13.92
N SER A 283 2.89 33.45 12.96
CA SER A 283 4.03 34.34 13.20
C SER A 283 3.60 35.80 13.37
N ASP A 284 2.58 36.24 12.63
CA ASP A 284 2.03 37.60 12.76
C ASP A 284 1.34 37.80 14.12
N LEU A 285 0.67 36.77 14.64
CA LEU A 285 0.11 36.77 16.01
C LEU A 285 1.17 36.74 17.12
N ALA A 286 2.35 36.19 16.86
CA ALA A 286 3.44 36.13 17.84
C ALA A 286 4.31 37.41 17.85
N ALA A 287 4.19 38.25 16.81
CA ALA A 287 4.96 39.48 16.64
C ALA A 287 4.19 40.76 17.04
N GLY A 288 2.90 40.65 17.39
CA GLY A 288 2.05 41.74 17.93
C GLY A 288 1.72 41.54 19.40
#